data_AF-A0A351WPW0-F1
#
_entry.id   AF-A0A351WPW0-F1
#
_cell.length_a   1.000
_cell.length_b   1.000
_cell.length_c   1.000
_cell.angle_alpha   90.00
_cell.angle_beta   90.00
_cell.angle_gamma   90.00
#
_symmetry.space_group_name_H-M   'P 1'
#
loop_
_entity.id
_entity.type
_entity.pdbx_description
1 polymer ?
#
loop_
_entity_poly.entity_id
_entity_poly.type
_entity_poly.pdbx_seq_one_letter_code
_entity_poly.pdbx_strand_id
1 'polypeptide(L)'
;MRKTTVRSGIRFISAGIIALMAATFFHAEIATLLFLGTGGEARLTFLGFFLSGILGGYGVLLTAFGFLRSGAGHPPVRVVPSMIFLFSLIVLFFVLAYTSITTPRAPTLRPGESISI
;
A
#
# COMPACT_ATOMS: atom_id res chain seq x y z
N MET A 1 12.53 21.02 -16.75
CA MET A 1 11.49 19.96 -16.64
C MET A 1 11.25 19.66 -15.18
N ARG A 2 9.97 19.62 -14.81
CA ARG A 2 9.47 20.31 -13.62
C ARG A 2 9.47 19.45 -12.37
N LYS A 3 9.71 20.13 -11.25
CA LYS A 3 9.49 19.77 -9.83
C LYS A 3 8.20 18.95 -9.55
N THR A 4 7.24 18.97 -10.47
CA THR A 4 6.02 18.17 -10.48
C THR A 4 6.27 16.67 -10.68
N THR A 5 7.33 16.26 -11.38
CA THR A 5 7.61 14.85 -11.70
C THR A 5 8.00 14.05 -10.45
N VAL A 6 8.88 14.59 -9.59
CA VAL A 6 9.26 13.95 -8.31
C VAL A 6 8.04 13.83 -7.39
N ARG A 7 7.24 14.90 -7.28
CA ARG A 7 6.02 14.89 -6.45
C ARG A 7 4.98 13.90 -6.97
N SER A 8 4.85 13.77 -8.30
CA SER A 8 3.99 12.76 -8.91
C SER A 8 4.50 11.35 -8.63
N GLY A 9 5.81 11.13 -8.73
CA GLY A 9 6.46 9.86 -8.38
C GLY A 9 6.15 9.43 -6.95
N ILE A 10 6.38 10.31 -5.97
CA ILE A 10 6.07 10.02 -4.55
C ILE A 10 4.59 9.72 -4.33
N ARG A 11 3.68 10.39 -5.04
CA ARG A 11 2.24 10.10 -4.98
C ARG A 11 1.91 8.71 -5.53
N PHE A 12 2.53 8.30 -6.63
CA PHE A 12 2.36 6.95 -7.18
C PHE A 12 2.92 5.87 -6.25
N ILE A 13 4.09 6.10 -5.64
CA ILE A 13 4.62 5.19 -4.61
C ILE A 13 3.63 5.08 -3.44
N SER A 14 3.12 6.22 -2.96
CA SER A 14 2.16 6.24 -1.86
C SER A 14 0.86 5.51 -2.19
N ALA A 15 0.31 5.73 -3.38
CA ALA A 15 -0.87 5.03 -3.86
C ALA A 15 -0.62 3.51 -3.98
N GLY A 16 0.58 3.12 -4.43
CA GLY A 16 0.99 1.72 -4.48
C GLY A 16 1.03 1.09 -3.09
N ILE A 17 1.61 1.76 -2.09
CA ILE A 17 1.66 1.27 -0.71
C ILE A 17 0.24 1.15 -0.12
N ILE A 18 -0.63 2.14 -0.36
CA ILE A 18 -2.03 2.08 0.11
C ILE A 18 -2.77 0.90 -0.54
N ALA A 19 -2.61 0.70 -1.85
CA ALA A 19 -3.21 -0.43 -2.55
C ALA A 19 -2.68 -1.77 -2.03
N LEU A 20 -1.37 -1.85 -1.75
CA LEU A 20 -0.75 -3.02 -1.13
C LEU A 20 -1.36 -3.30 0.24
N MET A 21 -1.46 -2.29 1.10
CA MET A 21 -2.03 -2.44 2.44
C MET A 21 -3.49 -2.91 2.38
N ALA A 22 -4.29 -2.31 1.50
CA ALA A 22 -5.67 -2.70 1.28
C ALA A 22 -5.79 -4.17 0.83
N ALA A 23 -4.95 -4.58 -0.12
CA ALA A 23 -4.92 -5.96 -0.60
C ALA A 23 -4.43 -6.95 0.46
N THR A 24 -3.43 -6.57 1.26
CA THR A 24 -2.78 -7.51 2.19
C THR A 24 -3.60 -7.66 3.47
N PHE A 25 -4.13 -6.57 4.02
CA PHE A 25 -4.79 -6.55 5.33
C PHE A 25 -6.31 -6.45 5.27
N PHE A 26 -6.88 -5.94 4.17
CA PHE A 26 -8.31 -5.69 4.05
C PHE A 26 -8.98 -6.50 2.93
N HIS A 27 -8.31 -7.51 2.35
CA HIS A 27 -8.89 -8.33 1.26
C HIS A 27 -10.22 -8.97 1.64
N ALA A 28 -10.35 -9.49 2.86
CA ALA A 28 -11.59 -10.12 3.33
C ALA A 28 -12.74 -9.10 3.41
N GLU A 29 -12.51 -7.92 4.00
CA GLU A 29 -13.50 -6.85 4.10
C GLU A 29 -13.90 -6.31 2.72
N ILE A 30 -12.93 -6.12 1.82
CA ILE A 30 -13.18 -5.65 0.45
C ILE A 30 -13.93 -6.73 -0.36
N ALA A 31 -13.60 -8.01 -0.19
CA ALA A 31 -14.33 -9.10 -0.83
C ALA A 31 -15.78 -9.15 -0.33
N THR A 32 -16.00 -8.93 0.97
CA THR A 32 -17.34 -8.89 1.57
C THR A 32 -18.16 -7.71 1.05
N LEU A 33 -17.56 -6.51 0.97
CA LEU A 33 -18.20 -5.31 0.40
C LEU A 33 -18.57 -5.48 -1.08
N LEU A 34 -17.77 -6.22 -1.83
CA LEU A 34 -18.01 -6.48 -3.25
C LEU A 34 -18.85 -7.74 -3.50
N PHE A 35 -19.37 -8.39 -2.45
CA PHE A 35 -20.10 -9.67 -2.52
C PHE A 35 -19.33 -10.76 -3.31
N LEU A 36 -18.00 -10.74 -3.21
CA LEU A 36 -17.12 -11.70 -3.87
C LEU A 36 -17.03 -12.98 -3.05
N GLY A 37 -17.32 -14.13 -3.67
CA GLY A 37 -17.07 -15.44 -3.06
C GLY A 37 -15.58 -15.72 -2.82
N THR A 38 -15.27 -16.85 -2.18
CA THR A 38 -13.89 -17.25 -1.81
C THR A 38 -12.89 -17.27 -2.97
N GLY A 39 -13.34 -17.58 -4.20
CA GLY A 39 -12.49 -17.49 -5.40
C GLY A 39 -12.18 -16.06 -5.86
N GLY A 40 -13.04 -15.09 -5.49
CA GLY A 40 -12.84 -13.67 -5.78
C GLY A 40 -11.82 -13.01 -4.85
N GLU A 41 -11.76 -13.44 -3.60
CA GLU A 41 -10.84 -12.94 -2.58
C GLU A 41 -9.36 -13.13 -2.98
N ALA A 42 -9.01 -14.32 -3.49
CA ALA A 42 -7.66 -14.61 -3.98
C ALA A 42 -7.29 -13.73 -5.20
N ARG A 43 -8.25 -13.52 -6.12
CA ARG A 43 -8.04 -12.66 -7.31
C ARG A 43 -7.89 -11.19 -6.94
N LEU A 44 -8.67 -10.72 -5.97
CA LEU A 44 -8.59 -9.36 -5.45
C LEU A 44 -7.22 -9.10 -4.80
N THR A 45 -6.76 -10.06 -4.00
CA THR A 45 -5.44 -10.02 -3.37
C THR A 45 -4.34 -9.94 -4.43
N PHE A 46 -4.37 -10.83 -5.43
CA PHE A 46 -3.41 -10.81 -6.54
C PHE A 46 -3.43 -9.51 -7.33
N LEU A 47 -4.63 -9.00 -7.66
CA LEU A 47 -4.80 -7.73 -8.35
C LEU A 47 -4.21 -6.56 -7.55
N GLY A 48 -4.44 -6.54 -6.24
CA GLY A 48 -3.90 -5.51 -5.36
C GLY A 48 -2.37 -5.55 -5.26
N PHE A 49 -1.77 -6.73 -5.16
CA PHE A 49 -0.31 -6.90 -5.26
C PHE A 49 0.22 -6.42 -6.62
N PHE A 50 -0.42 -6.82 -7.71
CA PHE A 50 -0.02 -6.43 -9.06
C PHE A 50 -0.08 -4.91 -9.26
N LEU A 51 -1.20 -4.28 -8.86
CA LEU A 51 -1.41 -2.86 -8.96
C LEU A 51 -0.41 -2.08 -8.10
N SER A 52 -0.15 -2.57 -6.89
CA SER A 52 0.86 -1.98 -6.00
C SER A 52 2.27 -2.06 -6.58
N GLY A 53 2.63 -3.17 -7.22
CA GLY A 53 3.92 -3.35 -7.88
C GLY A 53 4.12 -2.39 -9.05
N ILE A 54 3.08 -2.21 -9.89
CA ILE A 54 3.13 -1.27 -11.02
C ILE A 54 3.22 0.18 -10.52
N LEU A 55 2.35 0.58 -9.60
CA LEU A 55 2.31 1.94 -9.05
C LEU A 55 3.59 2.28 -8.28
N GLY A 56 4.07 1.35 -7.46
CA GLY A 56 5.32 1.45 -6.72
C GLY A 56 6.53 1.53 -7.64
N GLY A 57 6.66 0.61 -8.59
CA GLY A 57 7.77 0.57 -9.54
C GLY A 57 7.84 1.80 -10.44
N TYR A 58 6.70 2.23 -11.00
CA TYR A 58 6.60 3.46 -11.79
C TYR A 58 6.93 4.70 -10.95
N GLY A 59 6.45 4.74 -9.71
CA GLY A 59 6.75 5.81 -8.77
C GLY A 59 8.24 5.90 -8.42
N VAL A 60 8.91 4.76 -8.19
CA VAL A 60 10.36 4.71 -7.93
C VAL A 60 11.15 5.22 -9.15
N LEU A 61 10.79 4.76 -10.35
CA LEU A 61 11.41 5.24 -11.59
C LEU A 61 11.27 6.76 -11.75
N LEU A 62 10.05 7.31 -11.61
CA LEU A 62 9.81 8.75 -11.71
C LEU A 62 10.59 9.55 -10.66
N THR A 63 10.72 9.00 -9.45
CA THR A 63 11.45 9.65 -8.35
C THR A 63 12.95 9.64 -8.65
N ALA A 64 13.50 8.50 -9.08
CA ALA A 64 14.91 8.35 -9.46
C ALA A 64 15.29 9.26 -10.66
N PHE A 65 14.48 9.25 -11.72
CA PHE A 65 14.66 10.15 -12.87
C PHE A 65 14.55 11.63 -12.47
N GLY A 66 13.64 11.95 -11.55
CA GLY A 66 13.48 13.30 -11.04
C GLY A 66 14.67 13.78 -10.20
N PHE A 67 15.30 12.88 -9.44
CA PHE A 67 16.53 13.17 -8.69
C PHE A 67 17.75 13.30 -9.62
N LEU A 68 17.94 12.39 -10.58
CA LEU A 68 19.04 12.46 -11.56
C LEU A 68 19.03 13.76 -12.37
N ARG A 69 17.84 14.32 -12.63
CA ARG A 69 17.66 15.54 -13.42
C ARG A 69 17.70 16.84 -12.58
N SER A 70 17.93 16.76 -11.27
CA SER A 70 17.94 17.90 -10.32
C SER A 70 19.24 18.74 -10.36
N GLY A 71 20.15 18.47 -11.28
CA GLY A 71 21.52 19.00 -11.29
C GLY A 71 21.74 20.48 -11.65
N ALA A 72 20.76 21.38 -11.62
CA ALA A 72 21.02 22.80 -11.94
C ALA A 72 20.06 23.78 -11.23
N GLY A 73 20.57 24.48 -10.21
CA GLY A 73 20.20 25.86 -9.89
C GLY A 73 18.75 26.18 -9.49
N HIS A 74 18.01 25.26 -8.88
CA HIS A 74 16.62 25.53 -8.45
C HIS A 74 16.45 25.61 -6.93
N PRO A 75 15.64 26.57 -6.42
CA PRO A 75 15.48 26.82 -4.99
C PRO A 75 14.96 25.58 -4.25
N PRO A 76 15.36 25.38 -2.98
CA PRO A 76 15.08 24.17 -2.21
C PRO A 76 13.58 23.94 -2.14
N VAL A 77 13.12 22.93 -2.88
CA VAL A 77 11.72 22.51 -2.84
C VAL A 77 11.52 21.76 -1.52
N ARG A 78 10.43 22.07 -0.79
CA ARG A 78 9.97 21.27 0.36
C ARG A 78 9.48 19.91 -0.13
N VAL A 79 10.40 18.99 -0.43
CA VAL A 79 10.14 17.56 -0.68
C VAL A 79 9.94 16.82 0.66
N VAL A 80 10.43 17.43 1.75
CA VAL A 80 10.33 16.94 3.13
C VAL A 80 8.92 16.49 3.53
N PRO A 81 7.82 17.22 3.28
CA PRO A 81 6.48 16.77 3.68
C PRO A 81 6.03 15.49 2.94
N SER A 82 6.37 15.37 1.66
CA SER A 82 6.03 14.17 0.87
C SER A 82 6.87 12.96 1.28
N MET A 83 8.13 13.17 1.66
CA MET A 83 8.96 12.11 2.26
C MET A 83 8.47 11.67 3.63
N ILE A 84 8.07 12.61 4.50
CA ILE A 84 7.49 12.29 5.82
C ILE A 84 6.23 11.46 5.66
N PHE A 85 5.35 11.83 4.71
CA PHE A 85 4.15 11.06 4.42
C PHE A 85 4.47 9.64 3.94
N LEU A 86 5.43 9.50 3.02
CA LEU A 86 5.88 8.19 2.54
C LEU A 86 6.46 7.35 3.67
N PHE A 87 7.30 7.94 4.51
CA PHE A 87 7.88 7.27 5.68
C PHE A 87 6.79 6.81 6.66
N SER A 88 5.79 7.66 6.92
CA SER A 88 4.64 7.32 7.76
C SER A 88 3.85 6.12 7.19
N LEU A 89 3.67 6.05 5.88
CA LEU A 89 3.02 4.92 5.20
C LEU A 89 3.82 3.62 5.37
N ILE A 90 5.15 3.70 5.23
CA ILE A 90 6.04 2.54 5.44
C ILE A 90 5.95 2.06 6.89
N VAL A 91 6.05 2.96 7.86
CA VAL A 91 5.92 2.61 9.29
C VAL A 91 4.56 1.98 9.56
N LEU A 92 3.48 2.56 9.02
CA LEU A 92 2.13 2.02 9.18
C LEU A 92 2.01 0.61 8.59
N PHE A 93 2.59 0.35 7.42
CA PHE A 93 2.65 -0.98 6.82
C PHE A 93 3.34 -1.98 7.76
N PHE A 94 4.50 -1.63 8.34
CA PHE A 94 5.20 -2.51 9.27
C PHE A 94 4.41 -2.75 10.56
N VAL A 95 3.73 -1.74 11.09
CA VAL A 95 2.84 -1.89 12.26
C VAL A 95 1.71 -2.87 11.95
N LEU A 96 1.04 -2.73 10.79
CA LEU A 96 -0.01 -3.65 10.35
C LEU A 96 0.51 -5.06 10.09
N ALA A 97 1.70 -5.21 9.51
CA ALA A 97 2.33 -6.50 9.31
C ALA A 97 2.62 -7.19 10.66
N TYR A 98 3.17 -6.42 11.61
CA TYR A 98 3.46 -6.91 12.95
C TYR A 98 2.19 -7.33 13.70
N THR A 99 1.14 -6.51 13.67
CA THR A 99 -0.14 -6.87 14.31
C THR A 99 -0.78 -8.08 13.63
N SER A 100 -0.74 -8.19 12.30
CA SER A 100 -1.27 -9.34 11.58
C SER A 100 -0.59 -10.66 11.98
N ILE A 101 0.71 -10.64 12.28
CA ILE A 101 1.47 -11.82 12.71
C ILE A 101 1.23 -12.14 14.20
N THR A 102 1.07 -11.11 15.04
CA THR A 102 0.99 -11.26 16.51
C THR A 102 -0.42 -11.40 17.06
N THR A 103 -1.44 -10.99 16.31
CA THR A 103 -2.84 -11.12 16.73
C THR A 103 -3.37 -12.49 16.31
N PRO A 104 -3.73 -13.38 17.25
CA PRO A 104 -4.34 -14.65 16.90
C PRO A 104 -5.66 -14.40 16.17
N ARG A 105 -5.85 -15.04 15.01
CA ARG A 105 -7.12 -14.96 14.27
C ARG A 105 -8.24 -15.48 15.17
N ALA A 106 -9.29 -14.69 15.34
CA ALA A 106 -10.51 -15.17 15.99
C ALA A 106 -11.00 -16.42 15.22
N PRO A 107 -11.27 -17.54 15.91
CA PRO A 107 -11.69 -18.75 15.24
C PRO A 107 -12.98 -18.46 14.48
N THR A 108 -12.95 -18.67 13.16
CA THR A 108 -14.15 -18.63 12.32
C THR A 108 -15.00 -19.84 12.70
N LEU A 109 -15.95 -19.65 13.61
CA LEU A 109 -16.88 -20.68 14.03
C LEU A 109 -17.69 -21.13 12.82
N ARG A 110 -17.68 -22.44 12.54
CA ARG A 110 -18.55 -22.99 11.52
C ARG A 110 -20.00 -22.95 12.03
N PRO A 111 -21.00 -22.79 11.14
CA PRO A 111 -22.40 -22.85 11.55
C PRO A 111 -22.67 -24.16 12.31
N GLY A 112 -22.98 -24.05 13.61
CA GLY A 112 -23.23 -25.20 14.50
C GLY A 112 -22.18 -25.44 15.60
N GLU A 113 -21.05 -24.72 15.61
CA GLU A 113 -20.08 -24.78 16.71
C GLU A 113 -20.46 -23.79 17.83
N SER A 114 -20.54 -24.27 19.07
CA SER A 114 -20.66 -23.45 20.27
C SER A 114 -19.31 -23.25 20.93
N ILE A 115 -19.11 -22.05 21.49
CA ILE A 115 -17.95 -21.74 22.31
C ILE A 115 -18.10 -22.49 23.63
N SER A 116 -17.36 -23.59 23.82
CA SER A 116 -17.21 -24.18 25.14
C SER A 116 -16.26 -23.28 25.94
N ILE A 117 -16.83 -22.55 26.89
CA ILE A 117 -16.10 -21.73 27.88
C ILE A 117 -15.56 -22.66 28.97
#